data_AF-A0A850BMB0-F1
#
_entry.id   AF-A0A850BMB0-F1
#
_cell.length_a   1.000
_cell.length_b   1.000
_cell.length_c   1.000
_cell.angle_alpha   90.00
_cell.angle_beta   90.00
_cell.angle_gamma   90.00
#
_symmetry.space_group_name_H-M   'P 1'
#
loop_
_entity.id
_entity.type
_entity.pdbx_description
1 polymer ?
#
loop_
_entity_poly.entity_id
_entity_poly.type
_entity_poly.pdbx_seq_one_letter_code
_entity_poly.pdbx_strand_id
1 'polypeptide(L)'
;MTEITESTNSAAAAASREDEGQNSLLVVDIGKKQPRKRIRDLRKGKGRLFRKVHQVIDEMRANGAIDENAKPIVIVVRQKTRSGLGWKL
;
A
#
# COMPACT_ATOMS: atom_id res chain seq x y z
N MET A 1 -39.99 36.40 28.85
CA MET A 1 -38.77 36.59 29.66
C MET A 1 -38.80 35.46 30.68
N THR A 2 -38.26 34.29 30.40
CA THR A 2 -36.86 33.98 30.06
C THR A 2 -36.78 32.77 29.12
N GLU A 3 -35.92 32.86 28.12
CA GLU A 3 -35.42 31.74 27.32
C GLU A 3 -34.43 30.92 28.15
N ILE A 4 -34.49 29.59 28.09
CA ILE A 4 -33.32 28.74 28.30
C ILE A 4 -33.40 27.58 27.30
N THR A 5 -32.62 27.72 26.24
CA THR A 5 -32.19 26.68 25.31
C THR A 5 -31.07 25.87 25.96
N GLU A 6 -31.17 24.55 26.01
CA GLU A 6 -30.02 23.67 26.22
C GLU A 6 -30.02 22.54 25.20
N SER A 7 -29.62 22.91 23.98
CA SER A 7 -29.00 21.99 23.03
C SER A 7 -27.64 21.59 23.57
N THR A 8 -27.48 20.34 23.98
CA THR A 8 -26.22 19.58 24.01
C THR A 8 -26.61 18.19 24.49
N ASN A 9 -26.52 17.13 23.69
CA ASN A 9 -25.23 16.52 23.41
C ASN A 9 -25.36 15.56 22.22
N SER A 10 -25.56 16.10 21.01
CA SER A 10 -25.45 15.34 19.75
C SER A 10 -23.98 15.17 19.32
N ALA A 11 -23.05 15.11 20.28
CA ALA A 11 -21.62 14.86 20.06
C ALA A 11 -21.18 13.47 20.57
N ALA A 12 -22.00 12.79 21.38
CA ALA A 12 -21.69 11.46 21.92
C ALA A 12 -22.00 10.30 20.94
N ALA A 13 -22.84 10.54 19.92
CA ALA A 13 -23.14 9.55 18.88
C ALA A 13 -22.06 9.48 17.77
N ALA A 14 -21.01 10.30 17.86
CA ALA A 14 -19.92 10.34 16.88
C ALA A 14 -18.66 9.57 17.31
N ALA A 15 -18.67 8.96 18.51
CA ALA A 15 -17.49 8.33 19.12
C ALA A 15 -17.39 6.81 18.92
N SER A 16 -18.23 6.23 18.06
CA SER A 16 -18.13 4.81 17.65
C SER A 16 -18.48 4.63 16.17
N ARG A 17 -17.98 5.51 15.32
CA ARG A 17 -17.68 5.09 13.95
C ARG A 17 -16.29 4.47 14.03
N GLU A 18 -16.29 3.17 14.26
CA GLU A 18 -15.13 2.34 13.99
C GLU A 18 -14.69 2.68 12.57
N ASP A 19 -13.51 3.30 12.48
CA ASP A 19 -12.77 3.43 11.23
C ASP A 19 -12.33 2.02 10.85
N GLU A 20 -13.29 1.24 10.36
CA GLU A 20 -13.12 0.01 9.58
C GLU A 20 -12.52 0.34 8.19
N GLY A 21 -11.79 1.46 8.07
CA GLY A 21 -10.67 1.58 7.16
C GLY A 21 -9.60 0.58 7.58
N GLN A 22 -9.87 -0.70 7.31
CA GLN A 22 -8.92 -1.80 7.38
C GLN A 22 -7.65 -1.34 6.67
N ASN A 23 -6.69 -0.83 7.44
CA ASN A 23 -5.37 -0.44 6.96
C ASN A 23 -4.58 -1.74 6.73
N SER A 24 -5.10 -2.54 5.80
CA SER A 24 -4.64 -3.87 5.46
C SER A 24 -3.35 -3.69 4.68
N LEU A 25 -2.26 -4.17 5.26
CA LEU A 25 -0.98 -4.19 4.58
C LEU A 25 -1.06 -5.22 3.45
N LEU A 26 -1.27 -4.74 2.22
CA LEU A 26 -1.35 -5.60 1.04
C LEU A 26 0.05 -5.93 0.54
N VAL A 27 0.46 -7.18 0.71
CA VAL A 27 1.75 -7.69 0.23
C VAL A 27 1.56 -8.39 -1.11
N VAL A 28 2.09 -7.79 -2.18
CA VAL A 28 2.08 -8.38 -3.52
C VAL A 28 3.44 -8.99 -3.84
N ASP A 29 3.49 -10.30 -4.03
CA ASP A 29 4.69 -10.98 -4.53
C ASP A 29 4.77 -10.87 -6.07
N ILE A 30 5.87 -10.28 -6.55
CA ILE A 30 6.19 -10.17 -7.98
C ILE A 30 6.88 -11.42 -8.55
N GLY A 31 7.06 -12.45 -7.72
CA GLY A 31 7.59 -13.76 -8.04
C GLY A 31 9.11 -13.76 -8.15
N LYS A 32 9.64 -14.01 -9.35
CA LYS A 32 11.09 -14.13 -9.55
C LYS A 32 11.81 -12.80 -9.34
N LYS A 33 13.08 -12.90 -8.93
CA LYS A 33 14.02 -11.76 -8.87
C LYS A 33 14.01 -10.98 -10.17
N GLN A 34 13.71 -9.69 -10.08
CA GLN A 34 13.72 -8.81 -11.24
C GLN A 34 15.16 -8.37 -11.58
N PRO A 35 15.54 -8.33 -12.87
CA PRO A 35 16.84 -7.83 -13.29
C PRO A 35 16.98 -6.33 -12.99
N ARG A 36 18.21 -5.89 -12.69
CA ARG A 36 18.52 -4.51 -12.29
C ARG A 36 17.98 -3.45 -13.27
N LYS A 37 18.02 -3.74 -14.58
CA LYS A 37 17.49 -2.85 -15.62
C LYS A 37 15.98 -2.60 -15.44
N ARG A 38 15.19 -3.65 -15.15
CA ARG A 38 13.74 -3.51 -14.92
C ARG A 38 13.42 -2.71 -13.66
N ILE A 39 14.21 -2.88 -12.60
CA ILE A 39 14.07 -2.08 -11.38
C ILE A 39 14.37 -0.59 -11.69
N ARG A 40 15.43 -0.31 -12.46
CA ARG A 40 15.74 1.07 -12.89
C ARG A 40 14.64 1.65 -13.76
N ASP A 41 14.06 0.87 -14.66
CA ASP A 41 12.95 1.32 -15.50
C ASP A 41 11.68 1.57 -14.67
N LEU A 42 11.36 0.69 -13.70
CA LEU A 42 10.28 0.90 -12.73
C LEU A 42 10.43 2.21 -11.95
N ARG A 43 11.64 2.50 -11.44
CA ARG A 43 11.95 3.77 -10.75
C ARG A 43 11.76 5.01 -11.63
N LYS A 44 11.79 4.85 -12.96
CA LYS A 44 11.58 5.91 -13.95
C LYS A 44 10.14 5.95 -14.49
N GLY A 45 9.23 5.17 -13.91
CA GLY A 45 7.83 5.09 -14.37
C GLY A 45 7.68 4.42 -15.74
N LYS A 46 8.59 3.52 -16.14
CA LYS A 46 8.57 2.92 -17.48
C LYS A 46 8.89 1.43 -17.49
N GLY A 47 8.68 0.82 -18.65
CA GLY A 47 9.04 -0.56 -18.94
C GLY A 47 8.02 -1.58 -18.41
N ARG A 48 8.32 -2.87 -18.64
CA ARG A 48 7.38 -3.97 -18.41
C ARG A 48 7.01 -4.15 -16.93
N LEU A 49 7.96 -3.91 -16.02
CA LEU A 49 7.72 -4.07 -14.59
C LEU A 49 6.78 -2.99 -14.05
N PHE A 50 6.95 -1.74 -14.49
CA PHE A 50 6.03 -0.66 -14.16
C PHE A 50 4.61 -0.97 -14.62
N ARG A 51 4.42 -1.37 -15.88
CA ARG A 51 3.10 -1.75 -16.41
C ARG A 51 2.44 -2.85 -15.57
N LYS A 52 3.21 -3.87 -15.17
CA LYS A 52 2.69 -4.95 -14.32
C LYS A 52 2.26 -4.45 -12.94
N VAL A 53 3.08 -3.60 -12.30
CA VAL A 53 2.74 -3.02 -10.98
C VAL A 53 1.50 -2.13 -11.09
N HIS A 54 1.42 -1.30 -12.13
CA HIS A 54 0.28 -0.42 -12.37
C HIS A 54 -1.01 -1.23 -12.57
N GLN A 55 -0.95 -2.28 -13.40
CA GLN A 55 -2.08 -3.18 -13.62
C GLN A 55 -2.58 -3.79 -12.31
N VAL A 56 -1.68 -4.28 -11.45
CA VAL A 56 -2.08 -4.85 -10.15
C VAL A 56 -2.73 -3.78 -9.25
N ILE A 57 -2.20 -2.55 -9.22
CA ILE A 57 -2.81 -1.47 -8.46
C ILE A 57 -4.22 -1.16 -8.98
N ASP A 58 -4.41 -1.12 -10.30
CA ASP A 58 -5.72 -0.87 -10.91
C ASP A 58 -6.70 -1.99 -10.62
N GLU A 59 -6.26 -3.26 -10.69
CA GLU A 59 -7.06 -4.43 -10.30
C GLU A 59 -7.45 -4.36 -8.82
N MET A 60 -6.53 -3.93 -7.94
CA MET A 60 -6.79 -3.78 -6.52
C MET A 60 -7.79 -2.64 -6.22
N ARG A 61 -7.73 -1.53 -6.96
CA ARG A 61 -8.75 -0.48 -6.88
C ARG A 61 -10.11 -0.97 -7.37
N ALA A 62 -10.15 -1.64 -8.52
CA ALA A 62 -11.38 -2.17 -9.10
C ALA A 62 -12.08 -3.18 -8.17
N ASN A 63 -11.31 -3.95 -7.40
CA ASN A 63 -11.82 -4.91 -6.43
C ASN A 63 -12.13 -4.28 -5.05
N GLY A 64 -11.97 -2.96 -4.88
CA GLY A 64 -12.22 -2.27 -3.63
C GLY A 64 -11.19 -2.55 -2.52
N ALA A 65 -10.06 -3.17 -2.84
CA ALA A 65 -9.01 -3.47 -1.88
C ALA A 65 -8.15 -2.23 -1.52
N ILE A 66 -8.14 -1.22 -2.38
CA ILE A 66 -7.46 0.06 -2.18
C ILE A 66 -8.46 1.17 -2.52
N ASP A 67 -8.54 2.19 -1.67
CA ASP A 67 -9.34 3.39 -1.93
C ASP A 67 -8.93 4.07 -3.25
N GLU A 68 -9.90 4.62 -3.98
CA GLU A 68 -9.65 5.26 -5.28
C GLU A 68 -8.63 6.42 -5.19
N ASN A 69 -8.58 7.11 -4.05
CA ASN A 69 -7.69 8.23 -3.78
C ASN A 69 -6.40 7.83 -3.03
N ALA A 70 -6.22 6.54 -2.70
CA ALA A 70 -5.02 6.10 -2.04
C ALA A 70 -3.78 6.27 -2.92
N LYS A 71 -2.70 6.75 -2.30
CA LYS A 71 -1.38 6.89 -2.94
C LYS A 71 -0.55 5.63 -2.67
N PRO A 72 -0.37 4.73 -3.65
CA PRO A 72 0.36 3.49 -3.43
C PRO A 72 1.86 3.76 -3.24
N ILE A 73 2.44 3.18 -2.18
CA ILE A 73 3.89 3.19 -1.93
C ILE A 73 4.48 1.83 -2.31
N VAL A 74 5.42 1.82 -3.26
CA VAL A 74 6.06 0.58 -3.74
C VAL A 74 7.48 0.48 -3.17
N ILE A 75 7.71 -0.49 -2.29
CA ILE A 75 9.02 -0.75 -1.68
C ILE A 75 9.75 -1.84 -2.46
N VAL A 76 10.93 -1.53 -3.00
CA VAL A 76 11.78 -2.51 -3.70
C VAL A 76 12.95 -2.92 -2.81
N VAL A 77 12.93 -4.17 -2.34
CA VAL A 77 14.00 -4.75 -1.55
C VAL A 77 15.03 -5.48 -2.42
N ARG A 78 16.30 -5.45 -2.00
CA ARG A 78 17.34 -6.32 -2.56
C ARG A 78 17.57 -7.48 -1.61
N GLN A 79 17.28 -8.70 -2.05
CA GLN A 79 17.71 -9.89 -1.33
C GLN A 79 19.26 -9.97 -1.35
N LYS A 80 19.89 -9.89 -0.17
CA LYS A 80 21.33 -10.15 -0.02
C LYS A 80 21.52 -11.66 -0.14
N THR A 81 22.33 -12.10 -1.10
CA THR A 81 22.76 -13.51 -1.16
C THR A 81 23.55 -13.79 0.11
N ARG A 82 23.18 -14.84 0.87
CA ARG A 82 24.04 -15.33 1.94
C ARG A 82 25.33 -15.82 1.27
N SER A 83 26.41 -15.06 1.42
CA SER A 83 27.75 -15.51 1.07
C SER A 83 28.16 -16.56 2.09
N GLY A 84 27.66 -17.78 1.91
CA GLY A 84 28.03 -18.94 2.70
C GLY A 84 29.26 -19.59 2.11
N LEU A 85 30.39 -19.43 2.81
CA LEU A 85 31.44 -20.43 2.99
C LEU A 85 31.99 -21.10 1.72
N GLY A 86 32.82 -20.35 0.99
CA GLY A 86 33.82 -20.90 0.07
C GLY A 86 35.22 -20.77 0.66
N TRP A 87 35.47 -21.36 1.83
CA TRP A 87 36.84 -21.69 2.23
C TRP A 87 37.10 -23.10 1.74
N LYS A 88 37.75 -23.19 0.58
CA LYS A 88 38.32 -24.44 0.08
C LYS A 88 39.72 -24.52 0.71
N LEU A 89 39.89 -25.44 1.67
CA LEU A 89 41.18 -26.08 1.94
C LEU A 89 41.59 -26.90 0.71
#